data_AF-A0A257PEY7-F1
#
_entry.id   AF-A0A257PEY7-F1
#
_cell.length_a   1.000
_cell.length_b   1.000
_cell.length_c   1.000
_cell.angle_alpha   90.00
_cell.angle_beta   90.00
_cell.angle_gamma   90.00
#
_symmetry.space_group_name_H-M   'P 1'
#
loop_
_entity.id
_entity.type
_entity.pdbx_description
1 polymer ?
#
loop_
_entity_poly.entity_id
_entity_poly.type
_entity_poly.pdbx_seq_one_letter_code
_entity_poly.pdbx_strand_id
1 'polypeptide(L)'
;MLLIHPLLAANGHRFEKRHLVLAFIILVGNAGGALSPLGDPPLLVGFLRGVPFFWPLLHLWAPLLVLAVPVLVLCYGVDTYLAKREAQPQRQKLRVRGGLNIGLLLVLMLAIPLEGVWHPGTVDLLSAQMPAEHLAVTVLAIGCIAISEIFTPKSIRAHNRFAWTAMREIGVLFFAIFATIGPVFVLLQQADLDVDHPLLWFWASGVASAVLDAAPTYLIFFQAAGGNAVQLSTDPSHLLTALAAGSVFFGPVTYLGNAPNLMIREIAARRAVKMPGFFAYAGVMILVLTPIYILMSWLFF
;
A
#
# COMPACT_ATOMS: atom_id res chain seq x y z
N MET A 1 3.02 -7.95 -1.02
CA MET A 1 2.70 -9.40 -0.91
C MET A 1 3.76 -10.32 -1.52
N LEU A 2 4.06 -10.24 -2.82
CA LEU A 2 4.89 -11.25 -3.53
C LEU A 2 6.32 -11.40 -2.96
N LEU A 3 6.92 -10.29 -2.53
CA LEU A 3 8.32 -10.24 -2.09
C LEU A 3 8.58 -10.75 -0.66
N ILE A 4 7.55 -10.96 0.17
CA ILE A 4 7.75 -11.46 1.55
C ILE A 4 8.21 -12.92 1.56
N HIS A 5 7.70 -13.72 0.61
CA HIS A 5 8.06 -15.13 0.47
C HIS A 5 9.55 -15.34 0.17
N PRO A 6 10.16 -14.67 -0.84
CA PRO A 6 11.58 -14.77 -1.07
C PRO A 6 12.40 -14.16 0.07
N LEU A 7 11.96 -13.06 0.70
CA LEU A 7 12.65 -12.47 1.86
C LEU A 7 12.77 -13.48 3.02
N LEU A 8 11.66 -14.11 3.41
CA LEU A 8 11.64 -15.09 4.48
C LEU A 8 12.37 -16.39 4.11
N ALA A 9 12.38 -16.76 2.83
CA ALA A 9 13.12 -17.94 2.36
C ALA A 9 14.64 -17.70 2.40
N ALA A 10 15.10 -16.55 1.93
CA ALA A 10 16.52 -16.16 1.96
C ALA A 10 17.05 -16.10 3.41
N ASN A 11 16.21 -15.63 4.34
CA ASN A 11 16.52 -15.55 5.75
C ASN A 11 16.10 -16.82 6.52
N GLY A 12 15.81 -17.93 5.86
CA GLY A 12 15.35 -19.19 6.47
C GLY A 12 16.27 -19.73 7.57
N HIS A 13 17.58 -19.53 7.41
CA HIS A 13 18.64 -19.97 8.33
C HIS A 13 18.75 -19.17 9.63
N ARG A 14 18.14 -17.98 9.70
CA ARG A 14 18.24 -17.08 10.85
C ARG A 14 17.30 -17.49 11.99
N PHE A 15 17.64 -17.12 13.22
CA PHE A 15 16.74 -17.30 14.36
C PHE A 15 15.79 -16.11 14.48
N GLU A 16 16.32 -14.89 14.34
CA GLU A 16 15.55 -13.65 14.46
C GLU A 16 15.33 -12.99 13.10
N LYS A 17 14.06 -12.85 12.71
CA LYS A 17 13.64 -12.28 11.40
C LYS A 17 12.54 -11.24 11.56
N ARG A 18 12.14 -10.95 12.80
CA ARG A 18 10.98 -10.10 13.11
C ARG A 18 11.19 -8.69 12.58
N HIS A 19 12.36 -8.10 12.83
CA HIS A 19 12.73 -6.77 12.33
C HIS A 19 12.65 -6.67 10.80
N LEU A 20 13.03 -7.72 10.06
CA LEU A 20 12.90 -7.77 8.60
C LEU A 20 11.44 -7.72 8.16
N VAL A 21 10.55 -8.45 8.85
CA VAL A 21 9.11 -8.44 8.53
C VAL A 21 8.49 -7.08 8.87
N LEU A 22 8.84 -6.50 10.03
CA LEU A 22 8.37 -5.18 10.44
C LEU A 22 8.82 -4.09 9.46
N ALA A 23 10.11 -4.08 9.10
CA ALA A 23 10.64 -3.16 8.10
C ALA A 23 10.01 -3.40 6.72
N PHE A 24 9.73 -4.65 6.35
CA PHE A 24 9.05 -4.96 5.09
C PHE A 24 7.62 -4.41 5.06
N ILE A 25 6.88 -4.46 6.18
CA ILE A 25 5.56 -3.84 6.28
C ILE A 25 5.66 -2.34 6.01
N ILE A 26 6.60 -1.64 6.67
CA ILE A 26 6.76 -0.19 6.50
C ILE A 26 7.22 0.16 5.08
N LEU A 27 8.33 -0.42 4.64
CA LEU A 27 9.06 -0.01 3.42
C LEU A 27 8.48 -0.57 2.13
N VAL A 28 7.90 -1.77 2.15
CA VAL A 28 7.41 -2.45 0.94
C VAL A 28 5.89 -2.59 0.96
N GLY A 29 5.30 -2.82 2.14
CA GLY A 29 3.84 -2.96 2.28
C GLY A 29 3.08 -1.65 2.17
N ASN A 30 3.73 -0.52 2.46
CA ASN A 30 3.11 0.81 2.47
C ASN A 30 3.97 1.82 1.68
N ALA A 31 5.08 2.30 2.25
CA ALA A 31 5.85 3.40 1.68
C ALA A 31 6.42 3.12 0.27
N GLY A 32 6.71 1.87 -0.06
CA GLY A 32 7.33 1.48 -1.33
C GLY A 32 6.48 1.77 -2.56
N GLY A 33 5.17 1.95 -2.39
CA GLY A 33 4.24 2.33 -3.45
C GLY A 33 4.08 3.83 -3.66
N ALA A 34 4.64 4.67 -2.78
CA ALA A 34 4.29 6.10 -2.70
C ALA A 34 4.68 6.95 -3.93
N LEU A 35 5.55 6.44 -4.81
CA LEU A 35 6.03 7.18 -5.99
C LEU A 35 5.19 6.94 -7.24
N SER A 36 4.20 6.07 -7.19
CA SER A 36 3.35 5.78 -8.35
C SER A 36 1.91 5.52 -7.92
N PRO A 37 0.91 6.01 -8.66
CA PRO A 37 -0.48 5.62 -8.45
C PRO A 37 -0.70 4.10 -8.47
N LEU A 38 0.11 3.36 -9.22
CA LEU A 38 -0.01 1.91 -9.31
C LEU A 38 0.56 1.17 -8.09
N GLY A 39 1.40 1.85 -7.31
CA GLY A 39 2.13 1.25 -6.21
C GLY A 39 1.34 1.16 -4.92
N ASP A 40 0.38 2.07 -4.72
CA ASP A 40 -0.35 2.22 -3.46
C ASP A 40 -1.84 2.57 -3.69
N PRO A 41 -2.80 1.86 -3.08
CA PRO A 41 -4.23 2.04 -3.33
C PRO A 41 -4.77 3.48 -3.16
N PRO A 42 -4.44 4.23 -2.09
CA PRO A 42 -4.68 5.68 -1.99
C PRO A 42 -4.37 6.48 -3.25
N LEU A 43 -3.17 6.29 -3.80
CA LEU A 43 -2.70 7.08 -4.93
C LEU A 43 -3.37 6.65 -6.23
N LEU A 44 -3.73 5.36 -6.36
CA LEU A 44 -4.57 4.88 -7.45
C LEU A 44 -5.94 5.57 -7.42
N VAL A 45 -6.57 5.65 -6.25
CA VAL A 45 -7.86 6.33 -6.08
C VAL A 45 -7.75 7.80 -6.46
N GLY A 46 -6.68 8.50 -6.05
CA GLY A 46 -6.41 9.88 -6.48
C GLY A 46 -6.28 10.02 -7.99
N PHE A 47 -5.53 9.12 -8.64
CA PHE A 47 -5.36 9.11 -10.09
C PHE A 47 -6.68 8.90 -10.83
N LEU A 48 -7.52 7.96 -10.38
CA LEU A 48 -8.86 7.74 -10.95
C LEU A 48 -9.81 8.93 -10.72
N ARG A 49 -9.49 9.82 -9.77
CA ARG A 49 -10.20 11.10 -9.56
C ARG A 49 -9.63 12.26 -10.36
N GLY A 50 -8.56 12.04 -11.13
CA GLY A 50 -7.95 13.04 -12.02
C GLY A 50 -6.65 13.64 -11.51
N VAL A 51 -6.05 13.13 -10.43
CA VAL A 51 -4.70 13.56 -10.01
C VAL A 51 -3.68 13.11 -11.06
N PRO A 52 -2.74 13.96 -11.53
CA PRO A 52 -1.79 13.58 -12.57
C PRO A 52 -0.93 12.36 -12.20
N PHE A 53 -0.64 11.49 -13.17
CA PHE A 53 0.09 10.23 -12.93
C PHE A 53 1.45 10.42 -12.25
N PHE A 54 2.20 11.45 -12.64
CA PHE A 54 3.53 11.75 -12.10
C PHE A 54 3.49 12.65 -10.85
N TRP A 55 2.32 13.11 -10.41
CA TRP A 55 2.20 13.96 -9.24
C TRP A 55 2.79 13.32 -7.96
N PRO A 56 2.54 12.03 -7.64
CA PRO A 56 3.12 11.40 -6.46
C PRO A 56 4.65 11.33 -6.52
N LEU A 57 5.22 11.06 -7.71
CA LEU A 57 6.67 11.04 -7.90
C LEU A 57 7.29 12.41 -7.59
N LEU A 58 6.64 13.50 -7.98
CA LEU A 58 7.15 14.86 -7.81
C LEU A 58 7.00 15.39 -6.38
N HIS A 59 5.94 15.00 -5.67
CA HIS A 59 5.59 15.58 -4.36
C HIS A 59 5.90 14.66 -3.17
N LEU A 60 5.91 13.33 -3.35
CA LEU A 60 6.08 12.38 -2.26
C LEU A 60 7.48 11.78 -2.17
N TRP A 61 8.40 12.05 -3.11
CA TRP A 61 9.76 11.50 -3.06
C TRP A 61 10.55 11.95 -1.84
N ALA A 62 10.48 13.24 -1.46
CA ALA A 62 11.20 13.75 -0.31
C ALA A 62 10.59 13.26 1.02
N PRO A 63 9.26 13.33 1.23
CA PRO A 63 8.61 12.67 2.36
C PRO A 63 8.93 11.16 2.46
N LEU A 64 8.92 10.46 1.32
CA LEU A 64 9.30 9.04 1.28
C LEU A 64 10.71 8.81 1.81
N LEU A 65 11.69 9.63 1.43
CA LEU A 65 13.07 9.48 1.91
C LEU A 65 13.16 9.73 3.42
N VAL A 66 12.45 10.73 3.95
CA VAL A 66 12.40 11.01 5.40
C VAL A 66 11.85 9.82 6.18
N LEU A 67 10.92 9.04 5.60
CA LEU A 67 10.44 7.80 6.20
C LEU A 67 11.38 6.61 5.97
N ALA A 68 11.78 6.39 4.71
CA ALA A 68 12.45 5.18 4.28
C ALA A 68 13.89 5.10 4.79
N VAL A 69 14.64 6.22 4.77
CA VAL A 69 16.06 6.23 5.16
C VAL A 69 16.25 5.87 6.63
N PRO A 70 15.57 6.50 7.61
CA PRO A 70 15.74 6.13 9.02
C PRO A 70 15.32 4.69 9.31
N VAL A 71 14.22 4.21 8.71
CA VAL A 71 13.74 2.84 8.90
C VAL A 71 14.72 1.84 8.29
N LEU A 72 15.29 2.12 7.11
CA LEU A 72 16.33 1.30 6.48
C LEU A 72 17.59 1.26 7.33
N VAL A 73 18.06 2.41 7.84
CA VAL A 73 19.24 2.50 8.70
C VAL A 73 19.03 1.71 9.99
N LEU A 74 17.87 1.87 10.65
CA LEU A 74 17.51 1.12 11.86
C LEU A 74 17.47 -0.39 11.58
N CYS A 75 16.78 -0.79 10.51
CA CYS A 75 16.67 -2.19 10.10
C CYS A 75 18.05 -2.78 9.80
N TYR A 76 18.88 -2.09 9.03
CA TYR A 76 20.23 -2.53 8.67
C TYR A 76 21.15 -2.63 9.88
N GLY A 77 21.08 -1.69 10.82
CA GLY A 77 21.84 -1.72 12.06
C GLY A 77 21.49 -2.93 12.94
N VAL A 78 20.18 -3.14 13.16
CA VAL A 78 19.67 -4.31 13.90
C VAL A 78 20.03 -5.62 13.19
N ASP A 79 19.84 -5.66 11.87
CA ASP A 79 20.14 -6.84 11.06
C ASP A 79 21.62 -7.22 11.12
N THR A 80 22.51 -6.24 10.98
CA THR A 80 23.95 -6.45 11.03
C THR A 80 24.40 -6.93 12.42
N TYR A 81 23.81 -6.40 13.49
CA TYR A 81 24.11 -6.82 14.85
C TYR A 81 23.69 -8.28 15.11
N LEU A 82 22.49 -8.66 14.65
CA LEU A 82 21.98 -10.02 14.78
C LEU A 82 22.73 -11.01 13.89
N ALA A 83 23.00 -10.63 12.64
CA ALA A 83 23.68 -11.48 11.66
C ALA A 83 25.10 -11.88 12.09
N LYS A 84 25.79 -11.06 12.89
CA LYS A 84 27.11 -11.41 13.48
C LYS A 84 27.06 -12.65 14.39
N ARG A 85 25.88 -13.00 14.91
CA ARG A 85 25.67 -14.10 15.87
C ARG A 85 25.06 -15.34 15.23
N GLU A 86 24.75 -15.29 13.94
CA GLU A 86 24.01 -16.33 13.23
C GLU A 86 24.87 -16.98 12.15
N ALA A 87 24.53 -18.21 11.79
CA ALA A 87 25.25 -18.96 10.77
C ALA A 87 25.16 -18.28 9.41
N GLN A 88 26.23 -18.30 8.62
CA GLN A 88 26.21 -17.74 7.28
C GLN A 88 25.30 -18.57 6.35
N PRO A 89 24.53 -17.91 5.46
CA PRO A 89 23.70 -18.62 4.51
C PRO A 89 24.52 -19.43 3.51
N GLN A 90 23.99 -20.58 3.11
CA GLN A 90 24.50 -21.29 1.94
C GLN A 90 24.16 -20.49 0.67
N ARG A 91 25.16 -20.27 -0.18
CA ARG A 91 24.99 -19.57 -1.46
C ARG A 91 24.13 -20.43 -2.39
N GLN A 92 22.97 -19.91 -2.80
CA GLN A 92 22.10 -20.53 -3.80
C GLN A 92 22.02 -19.66 -5.04
N LYS A 93 21.98 -20.30 -6.22
CA LYS A 93 21.80 -19.57 -7.49
C LYS A 93 20.38 -19.03 -7.56
N LEU A 94 20.24 -17.72 -7.76
CA LEU A 94 18.94 -17.08 -7.99
C LEU A 94 18.35 -17.62 -9.31
N ARG A 95 17.14 -18.16 -9.25
CA ARG A 95 16.39 -18.66 -10.41
C ARG A 95 15.00 -18.07 -10.39
N VAL A 96 14.68 -17.26 -11.39
CA VAL A 96 13.33 -16.75 -11.62
C VAL A 96 12.59 -17.75 -12.51
N ARG A 97 11.40 -18.17 -12.10
CA ARG A 97 10.52 -19.08 -12.84
C ARG A 97 9.14 -18.45 -12.98
N GLY A 98 8.44 -18.72 -14.08
CA GLY A 98 7.10 -18.18 -14.34
C GLY A 98 7.10 -16.85 -15.09
N GLY A 99 7.96 -16.70 -16.10
CA GLY A 99 8.04 -15.48 -16.92
C GLY A 99 6.71 -15.03 -17.55
N LEU A 100 5.79 -15.98 -17.81
CA LEU A 100 4.42 -15.66 -18.24
C LEU A 100 3.74 -14.66 -17.29
N ASN A 101 3.78 -14.92 -15.97
CA ASN A 101 3.13 -14.05 -14.99
C ASN A 101 3.81 -12.70 -14.86
N ILE A 102 5.11 -12.61 -15.17
CA ILE A 102 5.82 -11.32 -15.25
C ILE A 102 5.30 -10.52 -16.44
N GLY A 103 5.12 -11.17 -17.60
CA GLY A 103 4.51 -10.53 -18.78
C GLY A 103 3.08 -10.08 -18.52
N LEU A 104 2.24 -10.92 -17.91
CA LEU A 104 0.87 -10.56 -17.53
C LEU A 104 0.83 -9.40 -16.53
N LEU A 105 1.73 -9.39 -15.55
CA LEU A 105 1.84 -8.27 -14.61
C LEU A 105 2.21 -6.97 -15.32
N LEU A 106 3.14 -7.03 -16.28
CA LEU A 106 3.54 -5.87 -17.08
C LEU A 106 2.37 -5.34 -17.93
N VAL A 107 1.57 -6.25 -18.52
CA VAL A 107 0.34 -5.87 -19.24
C VAL A 107 -0.62 -5.12 -18.30
N LEU A 108 -0.84 -5.60 -17.08
CA LEU A 108 -1.70 -4.90 -16.11
C LEU A 108 -1.12 -3.55 -15.68
N MET A 109 0.18 -3.48 -15.43
CA MET A 109 0.85 -2.23 -15.06
C MET A 109 0.74 -1.16 -16.17
N LEU A 110 0.68 -1.56 -17.44
CA LEU A 110 0.49 -0.65 -18.57
C LEU A 110 -0.99 -0.34 -18.84
N ALA A 111 -1.90 -1.26 -18.52
CA ALA A 111 -3.32 -1.08 -18.78
C ALA A 111 -4.02 -0.16 -17.76
N ILE A 112 -3.67 -0.26 -16.48
CA ILE A 112 -4.33 0.55 -15.43
C ILE A 112 -4.18 2.06 -15.66
N PRO A 113 -3.00 2.61 -16.06
CA PRO A 113 -2.89 4.02 -16.42
C PRO A 113 -3.79 4.46 -17.57
N LEU A 114 -4.22 3.56 -18.45
CA LEU A 114 -5.13 3.89 -19.55
C LEU A 114 -6.50 4.35 -19.02
N GLU A 115 -6.92 3.90 -17.83
CA GLU A 115 -8.20 4.33 -17.22
C GLU A 115 -8.25 5.84 -16.94
N GLY A 116 -7.09 6.48 -16.69
CA GLY A 116 -7.03 7.92 -16.41
C GLY A 116 -6.69 8.79 -17.61
N VAL A 117 -6.52 8.21 -18.80
CA VAL A 117 -6.11 8.94 -20.02
C VAL A 117 -7.06 8.67 -21.19
N TRP A 118 -7.60 7.46 -21.28
CA TRP A 118 -8.50 7.05 -22.34
C TRP A 118 -9.94 7.04 -21.83
N HIS A 119 -10.73 8.00 -22.31
CA HIS A 119 -12.14 8.18 -21.94
C HIS A 119 -13.05 7.99 -23.17
N PRO A 120 -13.26 6.74 -23.63
CA PRO A 120 -14.11 6.42 -24.79
C PRO A 120 -15.61 6.66 -24.56
N GLY A 121 -16.04 6.97 -23.33
CA GLY A 121 -17.43 7.24 -22.96
C GLY A 121 -18.01 6.18 -22.03
N THR A 122 -19.33 6.22 -21.83
CA THR A 122 -20.04 5.30 -20.93
C THR A 122 -20.74 4.17 -21.67
N VAL A 123 -20.73 2.99 -21.07
CA VAL A 123 -21.50 1.82 -21.52
C VAL A 123 -22.61 1.56 -20.50
N ASP A 124 -23.83 1.40 -20.99
CA ASP A 124 -24.96 1.00 -20.15
C ASP A 124 -24.93 -0.51 -19.93
N LEU A 125 -24.71 -0.93 -18.68
CA LEU A 125 -24.69 -2.33 -18.29
C LEU A 125 -25.71 -2.56 -17.19
N LEU A 126 -26.76 -3.35 -17.46
CA LEU A 126 -27.74 -3.81 -16.47
C LEU A 126 -28.25 -2.65 -15.55
N SER A 127 -28.58 -1.49 -16.13
CA SER A 127 -29.03 -0.24 -15.48
C SER A 127 -27.99 0.64 -14.78
N ALA A 128 -26.70 0.29 -14.82
CA ALA A 128 -25.60 1.14 -14.36
C ALA A 128 -24.82 1.73 -15.56
N GLN A 129 -24.57 3.04 -15.53
CA GLN A 129 -23.65 3.68 -16.47
C GLN A 129 -22.23 3.49 -15.97
N MET A 130 -21.45 2.68 -16.68
CA MET A 130 -20.04 2.43 -16.33
C MET A 130 -19.14 3.04 -17.41
N PRO A 131 -18.08 3.78 -17.03
CA PRO A 131 -17.06 4.20 -17.98
C PRO A 131 -16.47 2.99 -18.70
N ALA A 132 -16.41 3.04 -20.04
CA ALA A 132 -16.03 1.88 -20.85
C ALA A 132 -14.58 1.46 -20.59
N GLU A 133 -13.72 2.41 -20.20
CA GLU A 133 -12.34 2.19 -19.81
C GLU A 133 -12.22 1.24 -18.60
N HIS A 134 -13.01 1.45 -17.54
CA HIS A 134 -13.01 0.56 -16.39
C HIS A 134 -13.49 -0.85 -16.76
N LEU A 135 -14.49 -0.95 -17.64
CA LEU A 135 -14.96 -2.24 -18.13
C LEU A 135 -13.87 -2.96 -18.94
N ALA A 136 -13.20 -2.25 -19.85
CA ALA A 136 -12.14 -2.81 -20.69
C ALA A 136 -10.97 -3.32 -19.85
N VAL A 137 -10.48 -2.52 -18.89
CA VAL A 137 -9.38 -2.92 -18.01
C VAL A 137 -9.80 -4.03 -17.05
N THR A 138 -11.05 -4.03 -16.55
CA THR A 138 -11.58 -5.13 -15.74
C THR A 138 -11.62 -6.44 -16.52
N VAL A 139 -12.11 -6.43 -17.77
CA VAL A 139 -12.13 -7.61 -18.64
C VAL A 139 -10.72 -8.10 -18.93
N LEU A 140 -9.79 -7.18 -19.22
CA LEU A 140 -8.37 -7.52 -19.41
C LEU A 140 -7.76 -8.13 -18.15
N ALA A 141 -8.06 -7.59 -16.96
CA ALA A 141 -7.60 -8.11 -15.69
C ALA A 141 -8.11 -9.52 -15.42
N ILE A 142 -9.41 -9.76 -15.64
CA ILE A 142 -10.01 -11.09 -15.54
C ILE A 142 -9.36 -12.05 -16.54
N GLY A 143 -9.12 -11.62 -17.78
CA GLY A 143 -8.42 -12.40 -18.80
C GLY A 143 -6.99 -12.77 -18.36
N CYS A 144 -6.23 -11.82 -17.83
CA CYS A 144 -4.88 -12.07 -17.31
C CYS A 144 -4.91 -13.05 -16.13
N ILE A 145 -5.87 -12.92 -15.21
CA ILE A 145 -6.06 -13.86 -14.10
C ILE A 145 -6.38 -15.26 -14.64
N ALA A 146 -7.29 -15.38 -15.61
CA ALA A 146 -7.66 -16.67 -16.20
C ALA A 146 -6.48 -17.34 -16.92
N ILE A 147 -5.71 -16.57 -17.71
CA ILE A 147 -4.49 -17.07 -18.38
C ILE A 147 -3.47 -17.51 -17.34
N SER A 148 -3.22 -16.70 -16.31
CA SER A 148 -2.32 -17.07 -15.20
C SER A 148 -2.79 -18.37 -14.52
N GLU A 149 -4.09 -18.50 -14.25
CA GLU A 149 -4.64 -19.64 -13.52
C GLU A 149 -4.61 -20.94 -14.33
N ILE A 150 -4.84 -20.88 -15.65
CA ILE A 150 -4.85 -22.04 -16.54
C ILE A 150 -3.42 -22.48 -16.88
N PHE A 151 -2.54 -21.54 -17.25
CA PHE A 151 -1.24 -21.88 -17.83
C PHE A 151 -0.10 -21.98 -16.80
N THR A 152 -0.24 -21.42 -15.59
CA THR A 152 0.82 -21.54 -14.58
C THR A 152 0.91 -22.95 -14.00
N PRO A 153 2.08 -23.63 -14.01
CA PRO A 153 2.21 -24.95 -13.39
C PRO A 153 1.87 -24.95 -11.89
N LYS A 154 1.15 -25.99 -11.42
CA LYS A 154 0.80 -26.16 -9.99
C LYS A 154 2.02 -26.18 -9.08
N SER A 155 3.16 -26.70 -9.57
CA SER A 155 4.42 -26.72 -8.82
C SER A 155 4.90 -25.30 -8.48
N ILE A 156 4.84 -24.34 -9.40
CA ILE A 156 5.24 -22.94 -9.15
C ILE A 156 4.34 -22.31 -8.09
N ARG A 157 3.03 -22.56 -8.16
CA ARG A 157 2.05 -22.05 -7.17
C ARG A 157 2.29 -22.63 -5.78
N ALA A 158 2.56 -23.94 -5.69
CA ALA A 158 2.87 -24.61 -4.43
C ALA A 158 4.17 -24.07 -3.78
N HIS A 159 5.22 -23.80 -4.57
CA HIS A 159 6.47 -23.23 -4.05
C HIS A 159 6.29 -21.81 -3.51
N ASN A 160 5.44 -21.02 -4.15
CA ASN A 160 5.07 -19.69 -3.64
C ASN A 160 4.06 -19.72 -2.49
N ARG A 161 3.51 -20.91 -2.15
CA ARG A 161 2.42 -21.08 -1.17
C ARG A 161 1.24 -20.14 -1.45
N PHE A 162 0.92 -19.95 -2.73
CA PHE A 162 -0.22 -19.12 -3.13
C PHE A 162 -1.53 -19.76 -2.63
N ALA A 163 -2.40 -18.94 -2.03
CA ALA A 163 -3.67 -19.40 -1.47
C ALA A 163 -4.79 -18.39 -1.79
N TRP A 164 -5.85 -18.88 -2.44
CA TRP A 164 -7.06 -18.08 -2.73
C TRP A 164 -7.79 -17.62 -1.47
N THR A 165 -7.62 -18.31 -0.35
CA THR A 165 -8.21 -17.92 0.94
C THR A 165 -7.81 -16.51 1.35
N ALA A 166 -6.54 -16.13 1.17
CA ALA A 166 -6.06 -14.79 1.51
C ALA A 166 -6.70 -13.71 0.63
N MET A 167 -6.86 -13.98 -0.68
CA MET A 167 -7.56 -13.05 -1.59
C MET A 167 -9.04 -12.90 -1.25
N ARG A 168 -9.70 -13.99 -0.85
CA ARG A 168 -11.09 -13.98 -0.38
C ARG A 168 -11.24 -13.14 0.90
N GLU A 169 -10.35 -13.33 1.87
CA GLU A 169 -10.32 -12.56 3.11
C GLU A 169 -10.18 -11.06 2.83
N ILE A 170 -9.26 -10.68 1.93
CA ILE A 170 -9.08 -9.29 1.49
C ILE A 170 -10.36 -8.77 0.83
N GLY A 171 -10.95 -9.52 -0.10
CA GLY A 171 -12.19 -9.11 -0.77
C GLY A 171 -13.34 -8.85 0.21
N VAL A 172 -13.51 -9.73 1.21
CA VAL A 172 -14.53 -9.56 2.27
C VAL A 172 -14.23 -8.34 3.14
N LEU A 173 -12.96 -8.14 3.53
CA LEU A 173 -12.54 -6.99 4.34
C LEU A 173 -12.80 -5.67 3.61
N PHE A 174 -12.37 -5.55 2.35
CA PHE A 174 -12.61 -4.37 1.53
C PHE A 174 -14.12 -4.09 1.37
N PHE A 175 -14.90 -5.13 1.05
CA PHE A 175 -16.35 -4.99 0.94
C PHE A 175 -16.98 -4.47 2.24
N ALA A 176 -16.59 -5.03 3.39
CA ALA A 176 -17.11 -4.60 4.69
C ALA A 176 -16.72 -3.15 5.04
N ILE A 177 -15.46 -2.74 4.78
CA ILE A 177 -15.00 -1.38 5.03
C ILE A 177 -15.79 -0.39 4.16
N PHE A 178 -15.85 -0.61 2.84
CA PHE A 178 -16.58 0.29 1.94
C PHE A 178 -18.09 0.29 2.19
N ALA A 179 -18.70 -0.83 2.60
CA ALA A 179 -20.12 -0.87 2.96
C ALA A 179 -20.44 -0.08 4.24
N THR A 180 -19.47 0.07 5.15
CA THR A 180 -19.68 0.71 6.46
C THR A 180 -19.05 2.10 6.57
N ILE A 181 -18.45 2.62 5.50
CA ILE A 181 -17.71 3.90 5.53
C ILE A 181 -18.60 5.15 5.54
N GLY A 182 -19.86 5.03 5.11
CA GLY A 182 -20.79 6.16 4.96
C GLY A 182 -20.90 7.08 6.19
N PRO A 183 -21.10 6.56 7.41
CA PRO A 183 -21.14 7.38 8.62
C PRO A 183 -19.84 8.15 8.90
N VAL A 184 -18.69 7.54 8.63
CA VAL A 184 -17.37 8.19 8.81
C VAL A 184 -17.22 9.35 7.83
N PHE A 185 -17.69 9.18 6.60
CA PHE A 185 -17.71 10.24 5.59
C PHE A 185 -18.54 11.45 6.05
N VAL A 186 -19.75 11.22 6.58
CA VAL A 186 -20.61 12.28 7.11
C VAL A 186 -19.94 13.01 8.28
N LEU A 187 -19.34 12.25 9.21
CA LEU A 187 -18.65 12.83 10.36
C LEU A 187 -17.46 13.72 9.94
N LEU A 188 -16.68 13.30 8.94
CA LEU A 188 -15.56 14.09 8.44
C LEU A 188 -16.02 15.35 7.70
N GLN A 189 -17.13 15.30 6.96
CA GLN A 189 -17.71 16.51 6.34
C GLN A 189 -18.19 17.53 7.37
N GLN A 190 -18.59 17.07 8.57
CA GLN A 190 -19.03 17.95 9.66
C GLN A 190 -17.87 18.47 10.51
N ALA A 191 -16.66 17.89 10.39
CA ALA A 191 -15.52 18.24 11.22
C ALA A 191 -14.88 19.59 10.86
N ASP A 192 -15.31 20.23 9.76
CA ASP A 192 -14.87 21.56 9.28
C ASP A 192 -13.36 21.78 9.44
N LEU A 193 -12.57 20.84 8.89
CA LEU A 193 -11.12 20.90 8.98
C LEU A 193 -10.61 22.10 8.18
N ASP A 194 -9.83 22.95 8.85
CA ASP A 194 -9.22 24.12 8.22
C ASP A 194 -8.28 23.68 7.08
N VAL A 195 -8.67 23.99 5.84
CA VAL A 195 -7.92 23.66 4.62
C VAL A 195 -6.61 24.43 4.51
N ASP A 196 -6.45 25.54 5.24
CA ASP A 196 -5.23 26.36 5.23
C ASP A 196 -4.13 25.80 6.17
N HIS A 197 -4.42 24.68 6.86
CA HIS A 197 -3.48 24.03 7.77
C HIS A 197 -3.11 22.59 7.33
N PRO A 198 -2.21 22.40 6.34
CA PRO A 198 -1.78 21.09 5.85
C PRO A 198 -1.30 20.14 6.96
N LEU A 199 -0.68 20.66 8.02
CA LEU A 199 -0.27 19.87 9.17
C LEU A 199 -1.45 19.12 9.83
N LEU A 200 -2.61 19.76 9.97
CA LEU A 200 -3.82 19.14 10.51
C LEU A 200 -4.28 17.99 9.61
N TRP A 201 -4.25 18.20 8.28
CA TRP A 201 -4.63 17.19 7.30
C TRP A 201 -3.68 16.00 7.29
N PHE A 202 -2.37 16.21 7.46
CA PHE A 202 -1.38 15.15 7.55
C PHE A 202 -1.67 14.23 8.75
N TRP A 203 -1.86 14.81 9.94
CA TRP A 203 -2.13 14.03 11.15
C TRP A 203 -3.54 13.43 11.17
N ALA A 204 -4.56 14.16 10.74
CA ALA A 204 -5.94 13.68 10.71
C ALA A 204 -6.09 12.49 9.75
N SER A 205 -5.60 12.63 8.50
CA SER A 205 -5.61 11.54 7.53
C SER A 205 -4.71 10.38 7.96
N GLY A 206 -3.57 10.68 8.61
CA GLY A 206 -2.66 9.66 9.13
C GLY A 206 -3.29 8.81 10.24
N VAL A 207 -3.85 9.44 11.28
CA VAL A 207 -4.50 8.73 12.39
C VAL A 207 -5.71 7.94 11.90
N ALA A 208 -6.49 8.50 10.98
CA ALA A 208 -7.59 7.79 10.34
C ALA A 208 -7.10 6.56 9.57
N SER A 209 -6.05 6.72 8.74
CA SER A 209 -5.47 5.64 7.93
C SER A 209 -4.95 4.50 8.77
N ALA A 210 -4.35 4.80 9.93
CA ALA A 210 -3.89 3.80 10.88
C ALA A 210 -5.01 2.86 11.39
N VAL A 211 -6.30 3.22 11.24
CA VAL A 211 -7.44 2.46 11.76
C VAL A 211 -8.41 2.00 10.66
N LEU A 212 -8.63 2.81 9.62
CA LEU A 212 -9.72 2.65 8.65
C LEU A 212 -9.32 2.02 7.31
N ASP A 213 -8.04 1.67 7.15
CA ASP A 213 -7.38 1.38 5.86
C ASP A 213 -7.04 2.64 5.05
N ALA A 214 -5.92 2.60 4.36
CA ALA A 214 -5.33 3.73 3.64
C ALA A 214 -6.21 4.22 2.48
N ALA A 215 -6.74 3.32 1.64
CA ALA A 215 -7.45 3.73 0.41
C ALA A 215 -8.79 4.44 0.70
N PRO A 216 -9.64 3.90 1.59
CA PRO A 216 -10.88 4.56 1.96
C PRO A 216 -10.64 5.87 2.73
N THR A 217 -9.60 5.91 3.57
CA THR A 217 -9.18 7.15 4.24
C THR A 217 -8.83 8.24 3.24
N TYR A 218 -7.95 7.93 2.27
CA TYR A 218 -7.58 8.87 1.22
C TYR A 218 -8.82 9.42 0.50
N LEU A 219 -9.75 8.54 0.11
CA LEU A 219 -10.96 8.96 -0.59
C LEU A 219 -11.81 9.94 0.23
N ILE A 220 -12.03 9.66 1.52
CA ILE A 220 -12.84 10.54 2.36
C ILE A 220 -12.16 11.90 2.52
N PHE A 221 -10.87 11.93 2.85
CA PHE A 221 -10.14 13.18 3.04
C PHE A 221 -10.02 13.97 1.73
N PHE A 222 -9.82 13.30 0.61
CA PHE A 222 -9.82 13.95 -0.70
C PHE A 222 -11.15 14.64 -1.02
N GLN A 223 -12.28 14.00 -0.70
CA GLN A 223 -13.61 14.60 -0.86
C GLN A 223 -13.86 15.74 0.14
N ALA A 224 -13.43 15.57 1.39
CA ALA A 224 -13.53 16.62 2.41
C ALA A 224 -12.70 17.86 2.03
N ALA A 225 -11.57 17.68 1.35
CA ALA A 225 -10.72 18.75 0.83
C ALA A 225 -11.30 19.44 -0.43
N GLY A 226 -12.55 19.12 -0.82
CA GLY A 226 -13.26 19.72 -1.96
C GLY A 226 -13.38 18.81 -3.18
N GLY A 227 -12.73 17.65 -3.20
CA GLY A 227 -12.92 16.63 -4.23
C GLY A 227 -12.48 17.01 -5.65
N ASN A 228 -11.85 18.17 -5.82
CA ASN A 228 -11.41 18.68 -7.11
C ASN A 228 -9.92 18.39 -7.33
N ALA A 229 -9.62 17.35 -8.11
CA ALA A 229 -8.24 16.95 -8.39
C ALA A 229 -7.40 18.06 -9.02
N VAL A 230 -7.99 18.89 -9.89
CA VAL A 230 -7.26 19.98 -10.55
C VAL A 230 -6.82 21.00 -9.51
N GLN A 231 -7.73 21.46 -8.66
CA GLN A 231 -7.40 22.43 -7.61
C GLN A 231 -6.39 21.86 -6.60
N LEU A 232 -6.58 20.61 -6.17
CA LEU A 232 -5.73 19.98 -5.16
C LEU A 232 -4.33 19.62 -5.67
N SER A 233 -4.17 19.34 -6.97
CA SER A 233 -2.89 19.00 -7.58
C SER A 233 -2.14 20.20 -8.19
N THR A 234 -2.79 21.36 -8.29
CA THR A 234 -2.15 22.60 -8.76
C THR A 234 -1.22 23.15 -7.69
N ASP A 235 -0.08 23.69 -8.11
CA ASP A 235 0.88 24.25 -7.18
C ASP A 235 0.38 25.54 -6.50
N PRO A 236 0.61 25.71 -5.18
CA PRO A 236 1.37 24.80 -4.32
C PRO A 236 0.48 23.68 -3.72
N SER A 237 0.71 22.42 -4.10
CA SER A 237 -0.15 21.28 -3.77
C SER A 237 0.05 20.72 -2.35
N HIS A 238 0.29 21.60 -1.36
CA HIS A 238 0.61 21.23 0.02
C HIS A 238 -0.48 20.41 0.70
N LEU A 239 -1.75 20.77 0.48
CA LEU A 239 -2.89 20.07 1.07
C LEU A 239 -2.99 18.62 0.57
N LEU A 240 -2.88 18.42 -0.75
CA LEU A 240 -2.87 17.09 -1.35
C LEU A 240 -1.64 16.28 -0.93
N THR A 241 -0.48 16.93 -0.81
CA THR A 241 0.75 16.31 -0.30
C THR A 241 0.57 15.83 1.13
N ALA A 242 -0.01 16.65 2.00
CA ALA A 242 -0.28 16.31 3.41
C ALA A 242 -1.26 15.15 3.54
N LEU A 243 -2.41 15.22 2.87
CA LEU A 243 -3.42 14.16 2.97
C LEU A 243 -2.93 12.85 2.34
N ALA A 244 -2.18 12.92 1.23
CA ALA A 244 -1.62 11.74 0.59
C ALA A 244 -0.53 11.10 1.46
N ALA A 245 0.41 11.90 1.97
CA ALA A 245 1.46 11.43 2.85
C ALA A 245 0.88 10.81 4.13
N GLY A 246 -0.11 11.46 4.77
CA GLY A 246 -0.78 10.91 5.95
C GLY A 246 -1.48 9.59 5.64
N SER A 247 -2.28 9.55 4.58
CA SER A 247 -3.01 8.34 4.17
C SER A 247 -2.08 7.15 3.87
N VAL A 248 -0.94 7.39 3.21
CA VAL A 248 -0.02 6.31 2.80
C VAL A 248 0.93 5.92 3.93
N PHE A 249 1.58 6.90 4.57
CA PHE A 249 2.70 6.63 5.48
C PHE A 249 2.28 6.17 6.86
N PHE A 250 1.05 6.44 7.30
CA PHE A 250 0.53 5.95 8.59
C PHE A 250 -0.08 4.55 8.50
N GLY A 251 -0.29 4.01 7.30
CA GLY A 251 -0.77 2.64 7.09
C GLY A 251 -0.06 1.56 7.93
N PRO A 252 1.28 1.57 8.14
CA PRO A 252 1.97 0.58 8.96
C PRO A 252 1.82 0.77 10.47
N VAL A 253 1.19 1.84 10.98
CA VAL A 253 1.06 2.09 12.43
C VAL A 253 0.30 0.97 13.13
N THR A 254 -0.70 0.38 12.48
CA THR A 254 -1.37 -0.84 12.95
C THR A 254 -1.42 -1.89 11.85
N TYR A 255 -1.76 -3.14 12.22
CA TYR A 255 -2.02 -4.15 11.20
C TYR A 255 -3.28 -3.86 10.37
N LEU A 256 -4.21 -3.05 10.89
CA LEU A 256 -5.47 -2.70 10.20
C LEU A 256 -5.28 -1.57 9.18
N GLY A 257 -4.25 -0.74 9.33
CA GLY A 257 -4.10 0.46 8.51
C GLY A 257 -3.87 0.20 7.02
N ASN A 258 -3.53 -1.04 6.64
CA ASN A 258 -3.52 -1.46 5.25
C ASN A 258 -3.71 -2.98 5.16
N ALA A 259 -4.58 -3.47 4.27
CA ALA A 259 -4.84 -4.89 4.09
C ALA A 259 -3.58 -5.79 3.90
N PRO A 260 -2.50 -5.36 3.21
CA PRO A 260 -1.26 -6.10 3.12
C PRO A 260 -0.56 -6.36 4.45
N ASN A 261 -0.74 -5.52 5.47
CA ASN A 261 -0.04 -5.64 6.75
C ASN A 261 -0.47 -6.92 7.49
N LEU A 262 -1.77 -7.16 7.58
CA LEU A 262 -2.32 -8.41 8.14
C LEU A 262 -1.83 -9.63 7.36
N MET A 263 -1.79 -9.57 6.02
CA MET A 263 -1.37 -10.71 5.23
C MET A 263 0.14 -11.01 5.38
N ILE A 264 0.97 -9.98 5.43
CA ILE A 264 2.41 -10.13 5.71
C ILE A 264 2.61 -10.77 7.09
N ARG A 265 1.85 -10.34 8.10
CA ARG A 265 1.84 -10.95 9.44
C ARG A 265 1.46 -12.42 9.39
N GLU A 266 0.37 -12.77 8.72
CA GLU A 266 -0.10 -14.16 8.61
C GLU A 266 0.89 -15.05 7.85
N ILE A 267 1.49 -14.56 6.75
CA ILE A 267 2.51 -15.29 6.02
C ILE A 267 3.75 -15.55 6.90
N ALA A 268 4.18 -14.54 7.66
CA ALA A 268 5.29 -14.67 8.59
C ALA A 268 4.98 -15.68 9.71
N ALA A 269 3.79 -15.60 10.30
CA ALA A 269 3.33 -16.52 11.34
C ALA A 269 3.27 -17.98 10.86
N ARG A 270 2.74 -18.23 9.64
CA ARG A 270 2.74 -19.55 8.99
C ARG A 270 4.14 -20.10 8.69
N ARG A 271 5.17 -19.25 8.74
CA ARG A 271 6.59 -19.62 8.63
C ARG A 271 7.31 -19.63 9.98
N ALA A 272 6.55 -19.76 11.07
CA ALA A 272 7.03 -19.83 12.45
C ALA A 272 7.83 -18.59 12.91
N VAL A 273 7.63 -17.43 12.27
CA VAL A 273 8.15 -16.16 12.77
C VAL A 273 7.21 -15.67 13.88
N LYS A 274 7.74 -15.45 15.09
CA LYS A 274 6.97 -14.99 16.26
C LYS A 274 6.58 -13.52 16.13
N MET A 275 5.55 -13.23 15.35
CA MET A 275 5.07 -11.86 15.15
C MET A 275 4.47 -11.29 16.45
N PRO A 276 4.67 -9.99 16.75
CA PRO A 276 4.01 -9.35 17.88
C PRO A 276 2.49 -9.34 17.68
N GLY A 277 1.75 -9.48 18.80
CA GLY A 277 0.29 -9.28 18.82
C GLY A 277 -0.10 -7.84 18.44
N PHE A 278 -1.40 -7.60 18.25
CA PHE A 278 -1.90 -6.33 17.71
C PHE A 278 -1.42 -5.09 18.49
N PHE A 279 -1.65 -5.04 19.81
CA PHE A 279 -1.27 -3.88 20.63
C PHE A 279 0.25 -3.72 20.78
N ALA A 280 0.98 -4.83 20.89
CA ALA A 280 2.44 -4.79 20.96
C ALA A 280 3.05 -4.27 19.65
N TYR A 281 2.51 -4.70 18.51
CA TYR A 281 2.89 -4.17 17.20
C TYR A 281 2.61 -2.66 17.12
N ALA A 282 1.40 -2.23 17.47
CA ALA A 282 1.01 -0.83 17.42
C ALA A 282 1.91 0.05 18.31
N GLY A 283 2.18 -0.39 19.54
CA GLY A 283 3.08 0.34 20.44
C GLY A 283 4.50 0.49 19.89
N VAL A 284 5.05 -0.57 19.29
CA VAL A 284 6.37 -0.52 18.64
C VAL A 284 6.35 0.42 17.43
N MET A 285 5.31 0.35 16.59
CA MET A 285 5.20 1.19 15.40
C MET A 285 5.01 2.66 15.74
N ILE A 286 4.18 2.99 16.72
CA ILE A 286 4.01 4.36 17.21
C ILE A 286 5.36 4.88 17.72
N LEU A 287 6.07 4.12 18.55
CA LEU A 287 7.37 4.53 19.08
C LEU A 287 8.41 4.80 17.97
N VAL A 288 8.45 3.95 16.95
CA VAL A 288 9.44 4.05 15.86
C VAL A 288 9.06 5.13 14.83
N LEU A 289 7.78 5.25 14.49
CA LEU A 289 7.32 6.07 13.37
C LEU A 289 6.92 7.49 13.80
N THR A 290 6.43 7.70 15.02
CA THR A 290 6.05 9.04 15.49
C THR A 290 7.18 10.07 15.41
N PRO A 291 8.45 9.78 15.81
CA PRO A 291 9.55 10.73 15.63
C PRO A 291 9.78 11.11 14.16
N ILE A 292 9.57 10.15 13.25
CA ILE A 292 9.70 10.35 11.81
C ILE A 292 8.56 11.24 11.30
N TYR A 293 7.32 11.01 11.74
CA TYR A 293 6.16 11.83 11.35
C TYR A 293 6.25 13.25 11.90
N ILE A 294 6.79 13.41 13.12
CA ILE A 294 7.10 14.72 13.66
C ILE A 294 8.12 15.39 12.73
N LEU A 295 9.27 14.76 12.45
CA LEU A 295 10.27 15.33 11.55
C LEU A 295 9.69 15.69 10.17
N MET A 296 8.85 14.82 9.60
CA MET A 296 8.15 15.06 8.34
C MET A 296 7.21 16.27 8.43
N SER A 297 6.51 16.44 9.55
CA SER A 297 5.71 17.62 9.83
C SER A 297 6.57 18.88 9.71
N TRP A 298 7.64 19.00 10.50
CA TRP A 298 8.51 20.19 10.50
C TRP A 298 9.17 20.52 9.16
N LEU A 299 9.42 19.51 8.31
CA LEU A 299 10.12 19.69 7.03
C LEU A 299 9.19 20.05 5.87
N PHE A 300 7.92 19.63 5.90
CA PHE A 300 7.03 19.73 4.74
C PHE A 300 5.68 20.41 5.01
N PHE A 301 5.24 20.53 6.27
CA PHE A 301 3.89 20.98 6.64
C PHE A 301 3.90 22.02 7.77
#